data_AF-A0A943B6D4-F1
#
_entry.id   AF-A0A943B6D4-F1
#
_cell.length_a   1.000
_cell.length_b   1.000
_cell.length_c   1.000
_cell.angle_alpha   90.00
_cell.angle_beta   90.00
_cell.angle_gamma   90.00
#
_symmetry.space_group_name_H-M   'P 1'
#
loop_
_entity.id
_entity.type
_entity.pdbx_description
1 polymer ?
#
loop_
_entity_poly.entity_id
_entity_poly.type
_entity_poly.pdbx_seq_one_letter_code
_entity_poly.pdbx_strand_id
1 'polypeptide(L)' 'MDNLKALKKQLKEDIITYDCIDYIDEDGKLVEYVEVTMVDKIIDVPMSLKEVNIGLLVNRIIELGLYK' A
#
# COMPACT_ATOMS: atom_id res chain seq x y z
N MET A 1 4.52 21.58 4.50
CA MET A 1 4.66 20.99 3.14
C MET A 1 5.86 20.05 3.07
N ASP A 2 6.96 20.36 3.77
CA ASP A 2 8.19 19.55 3.79
C ASP A 2 8.03 18.17 4.47
N ASN A 3 7.20 18.07 5.51
CA ASN A 3 7.00 16.81 6.24
C ASN A 3 6.33 15.72 5.39
N LEU A 4 5.40 16.07 4.49
CA LEU A 4 4.76 15.10 3.61
C LEU A 4 5.74 14.56 2.58
N LYS A 5 6.62 15.42 2.06
CA LYS A 5 7.65 15.02 1.10
C LYS A 5 8.68 14.09 1.75
N ALA A 6 9.08 14.40 2.98
CA ALA A 6 9.97 13.54 3.77
C ALA A 6 9.33 12.17 4.06
N LEU A 7 8.07 12.15 4.51
CA LEU A 7 7.34 10.91 4.77
C LEU A 7 7.19 10.04 3.52
N LYS A 8 6.85 10.64 2.37
CA LYS A 8 6.78 9.92 1.09
C LYS A 8 8.13 9.33 0.68
N LYS A 9 9.23 10.02 0.98
CA LYS A 9 10.57 9.51 0.71
C LYS A 9 10.87 8.33 1.64
N GLN A 10 10.64 8.48 2.93
CA GLN A 10 10.86 7.44 3.92
C GLN A 10 10.08 6.16 3.58
N LEU A 11 8.77 6.27 3.30
CA LEU A 11 7.95 5.11 2.93
C LEU A 11 8.48 4.37 1.69
N LYS A 12 9.02 5.09 0.70
CA LYS A 12 9.62 4.44 -0.49
C LYS A 12 10.89 3.66 -0.15
N GLU A 13 11.63 4.11 0.85
CA GLU A 13 12.86 3.46 1.32
C GLU A 13 12.55 2.29 2.28
N ASP A 14 11.44 2.37 3.03
CA ASP A 14 11.00 1.36 3.99
C ASP A 14 10.30 0.15 3.31
N ILE A 15 9.79 0.30 2.08
CA ILE A 15 9.16 -0.81 1.34
C ILE A 15 10.23 -1.77 0.81
N ILE A 16 10.12 -3.04 1.20
CA ILE A 16 11.02 -4.11 0.76
C ILE A 16 10.46 -4.77 -0.50
N THR A 17 9.20 -5.20 -0.46
CA THR A 17 8.48 -5.81 -1.57
C THR A 17 6.99 -5.51 -1.46
N TYR A 18 6.26 -5.71 -2.55
CA TYR A 18 4.81 -5.67 -2.54
C TYR A 18 4.24 -6.74 -3.49
N ASP A 19 3.12 -7.32 -3.09
CA ASP A 19 2.44 -8.38 -3.82
C ASP A 19 0.98 -8.02 -4.05
N CYS A 20 0.50 -8.23 -5.27
CA CYS A 20 -0.88 -7.96 -5.65
C CYS A 20 -1.75 -9.17 -5.28
N ILE A 21 -2.76 -8.97 -4.45
CA ILE A 21 -3.64 -10.03 -3.98
C ILE A 21 -5.08 -9.73 -4.42
N ASP A 22 -5.67 -10.69 -5.13
CA ASP A 22 -7.11 -10.72 -5.40
C ASP A 22 -7.74 -12.06 -5.00
N TYR A 23 -8.99 -11.99 -4.57
CA TYR A 23 -9.81 -13.18 -4.34
C TYR A 23 -11.30 -12.81 -4.34
N ILE A 24 -12.15 -13.82 -4.48
CA ILE A 24 -13.59 -13.69 -4.26
C ILE A 24 -13.87 -14.10 -2.82
N ASP A 25 -14.46 -13.20 -2.03
CA ASP A 25 -14.83 -13.48 -0.64
C ASP A 25 -16.07 -14.38 -0.52
N GLU A 26 -16.46 -14.69 0.71
CA GLU A 26 -17.60 -15.56 1.02
C GLU A 26 -18.94 -15.00 0.51
N ASP A 27 -19.04 -13.68 0.31
CA ASP A 27 -20.22 -12.99 -0.22
C ASP A 27 -20.21 -12.88 -1.76
N GLY A 28 -19.19 -13.44 -2.42
CA GLY A 28 -19.04 -13.38 -3.88
C GLY A 28 -18.48 -12.04 -4.38
N LYS A 29 -17.92 -11.20 -3.50
CA LYS A 29 -17.35 -9.91 -3.86
C LYS A 29 -15.86 -10.06 -4.18
N LEU A 30 -15.43 -9.39 -5.25
CA LEU A 30 -14.02 -9.24 -5.57
C LEU A 30 -13.35 -8.34 -4.53
N VAL A 31 -12.36 -8.89 -3.83
CA VAL A 31 -11.45 -8.16 -2.94
C VAL A 31 -10.13 -7.99 -3.66
N GLU A 32 -9.63 -6.76 -3.69
CA GLU A 32 -8.34 -6.40 -4.27
C GLU A 32 -7.55 -5.56 -3.25
N TYR A 33 -6.31 -5.96 -3.00
CA TYR A 33 -5.37 -5.17 -2.21
C TYR A 33 -3.93 -5.51 -2.58
N VAL A 34 -3.02 -4.62 -2.20
CA VAL A 34 -1.60 -4.87 -2.32
C VAL A 34 -1.04 -5.10 -0.92
N GLU A 35 -0.49 -6.28 -0.69
CA GLU A 35 0.26 -6.58 0.53
C GLU A 35 1.64 -5.94 0.40
N VAL A 36 1.96 -5.00 1.29
CA VAL A 36 3.23 -4.27 1.27
C VAL A 36 4.07 -4.72 2.45
N THR A 37 5.17 -5.41 2.16
CA THR A 37 6.16 -5.78 3.18
C THR A 37 7.12 -4.61 3.37
N MET A 38 7.16 -4.07 4.57
CA MET A 38 8.06 -3.00 4.97
C MET A 38 9.09 -3.49 5.97
N VAL A 39 10.08 -2.65 6.29
CA VAL A 39 11.14 -2.97 7.26
C VAL A 39 10.60 -3.37 8.64
N ASP A 40 9.49 -2.78 9.09
CA ASP A 40 8.97 -2.96 10.45
C ASP A 40 7.62 -3.68 10.55
N LYS A 41 6.88 -3.80 9.45
CA LYS A 41 5.54 -4.41 9.40
C LYS A 41 5.11 -4.80 7.99
N ILE A 42 4.02 -5.55 7.90
CA ILE A 42 3.28 -5.80 6.66
C ILE A 42 1.98 -5.00 6.72
N ILE A 43 1.62 -4.37 5.60
CA ILE A 43 0.43 -3.52 5.48
C ILE A 43 -0.38 -3.96 4.26
N ASP A 44 -1.65 -4.26 4.46
CA ASP A 44 -2.60 -4.47 3.36
C ASP A 44 -3.13 -3.13 2.89
N VAL A 45 -2.92 -2.79 1.61
CA VAL A 45 -3.31 -1.51 1.03
C VAL A 45 -4.46 -1.73 0.05
N PRO A 46 -5.71 -1.36 0.41
CA PRO A 46 -6.85 -1.50 -0.50
C PRO A 46 -6.73 -0.55 -1.69
N MET A 47 -6.52 -1.13 -2.88
CA MET A 47 -6.46 -0.42 -4.15
C MET A 47 -6.69 -1.36 -5.34
N SER A 48 -7.07 -0.79 -6.48
CA SER A 48 -7.23 -1.52 -7.74
C SER A 48 -5.89 -2.10 -8.21
N LEU A 49 -5.89 -3.37 -8.62
CA LEU A 49 -4.70 -4.05 -9.13
C LEU A 49 -4.35 -3.68 -10.58
N LYS A 50 -5.23 -2.96 -11.27
CA LYS A 50 -5.00 -2.52 -12.67
C LYS A 50 -3.83 -1.55 -12.81
N GLU A 51 -3.58 -0.76 -11.77
CA GLU A 51 -2.50 0.24 -11.74
C GLU A 51 -1.79 0.22 -10.38
N VAL A 52 -0.76 -0.62 -10.26
CA VAL A 52 0.08 -0.71 -9.06
C VAL A 52 1.48 -0.19 -9.38
N ASN A 53 1.88 0.86 -8.67
CA ASN A 53 3.27 1.29 -8.60
C ASN A 53 3.57 1.89 -7.23
N ILE A 54 4.85 1.90 -6.86
CA ILE A 54 5.34 2.41 -5.56
C ILE A 54 4.86 3.84 -5.28
N GLY A 55 4.77 4.71 -6.30
CA GLY A 55 4.28 6.08 -6.14
C GLY A 55 2.83 6.14 -5.68
N LEU A 56 1.96 5.35 -6.31
CA LEU A 56 0.54 5.26 -5.95
C LEU A 56 0.34 4.57 -4.59
N LEU A 57 1.07 3.48 -4.34
CA LEU A 57 1.03 2.75 -3.06
C LEU A 57 1.33 3.68 -1.87
N VAL A 58 2.44 4.41 -1.95
CA VAL A 58 2.84 5.34 -0.89
C VAL A 58 1.82 6.45 -0.68
N ASN A 59 1.23 6.98 -1.76
CA ASN A 59 0.16 7.97 -1.64
C ASN A 59 -1.06 7.36 -0.92
N ARG A 60 -1.43 6.13 -1.26
CA ARG A 60 -2.59 5.44 -0.69
C ARG A 60 -2.41 5.09 0.78
N ILE A 61 -1.21 4.62 1.16
CA ILE A 61 -0.82 4.36 2.55
C ILE A 61 -1.00 5.63 3.41
N ILE A 62 -0.54 6.77 2.90
CA ILE A 62 -0.67 8.05 3.61
C ILE A 62 -2.13 8.51 3.66
N GLU A 63 -2.86 8.44 2.55
CA GLU A 63 -4.27 8.85 2.45
C GLU A 63 -5.15 8.09 3.45
N LEU A 64 -4.93 6.78 3.56
CA LEU A 64 -5.67 5.90 4.47
C LEU A 64 -5.10 5.88 5.91
N GLY A 65 -3.96 6.53 6.15
CA GLY A 65 -3.32 6.56 7.46
C GLY A 65 -2.87 5.19 7.96
N LEU A 66 -2.43 4.31 7.04
CA LEU A 66 -2.05 2.92 7.32
C LEU A 66 -0.65 2.79 7.91
N TYR A 67 0.17 3.85 7.83
CA TYR A 67 1.50 3.91 8.44
C TYR A 67 1.49 4.89 9.61
N LYS A 68 1.56 4.34 10.82
CA LYS A 68 1.66 5.04 12.09
C LYS A 68 2.87 4.55 12.88
#